data_AF-A0A246B798-F1
#
_entry.id   AF-A0A246B798-F1
#
_cell.length_a   1.000
_cell.length_b   1.000
_cell.length_c   1.000
_cell.angle_alpha   90.00
_cell.angle_beta   90.00
_cell.angle_gamma   90.00
#
_symmetry.space_group_name_H-M   'P 1'
#
loop_
_entity.id
_entity.type
_entity.pdbx_description
1 polymer ?
#
loop_
_entity_poly.entity_id
_entity_poly.type
_entity_poly.pdbx_seq_one_letter_code
_entity_poly.pdbx_strand_id
1 'polypeptide(L)'
;MKNDFLKQFVRQISEQQIAKVAEEKRKNRFREIGRKGGLKKKTANQFSKVVSVRFTEKEFEKIRKEAEKYNLKISKYLRLISTEKEIKVNEFQTDAVLLNYGNNFIRISNLLRNREWNEFENKKEILEEIQTTTRLIREYLYQQIIKHEQFGNDEEDQ
;
A
#
# COMPACT_ATOMS: atom_id res chain seq x y z
N MET A 1 -19.36 44.53 -36.99
CA MET A 1 -18.02 44.30 -36.41
C MET A 1 -17.93 44.39 -34.88
N LYS A 2 -18.85 45.03 -34.12
CA LYS A 2 -18.77 45.06 -32.63
C LYS A 2 -19.25 43.78 -31.92
N ASN A 3 -20.16 43.01 -32.53
CA ASN A 3 -20.76 41.82 -31.89
C ASN A 3 -19.84 40.60 -31.82
N ASP A 4 -18.85 40.47 -32.70
CA ASP A 4 -17.91 39.35 -32.67
C ASP A 4 -16.82 39.51 -31.60
N PHE A 5 -16.41 40.76 -31.32
CA PHE A 5 -15.43 41.04 -30.28
C PHE A 5 -15.92 40.65 -28.88
N LEU A 6 -17.17 40.99 -28.56
CA LEU A 6 -17.77 40.63 -27.26
C LEU A 6 -17.94 39.10 -27.12
N LYS A 7 -18.32 38.41 -28.19
CA LYS A 7 -18.42 36.94 -28.19
C LYS A 7 -17.07 36.26 -28.01
N GLN A 8 -16.03 36.75 -28.70
CA GLN A 8 -14.66 36.24 -28.55
C GLN A 8 -14.12 36.51 -27.14
N PHE A 9 -14.38 37.70 -26.60
CA PHE A 9 -13.98 38.08 -25.24
C PHE A 9 -14.64 37.19 -24.17
N VAL A 10 -15.96 36.97 -24.26
CA VAL A 10 -16.69 36.09 -23.33
C VAL A 10 -16.16 34.66 -23.41
N ARG A 11 -15.89 34.16 -24.62
CA ARG A 11 -15.31 32.82 -24.82
C ARG A 11 -13.92 32.70 -24.19
N GLN A 12 -13.06 33.68 -24.40
CA GLN A 12 -11.70 33.70 -23.84
C GLN A 12 -11.70 33.75 -22.30
N ILE A 13 -12.59 34.55 -21.70
CA ILE A 13 -12.78 34.60 -20.24
C ILE A 13 -13.29 33.25 -19.72
N SER A 14 -14.23 32.62 -20.42
CA SER A 14 -14.75 31.30 -20.02
C SER A 14 -13.67 30.20 -20.06
N GLU A 15 -12.84 30.18 -21.09
CA GLU A 15 -11.74 29.23 -21.25
C GLU A 15 -10.67 29.43 -20.16
N GLN A 16 -10.34 30.69 -19.85
CA GLN A 16 -9.43 31.02 -18.74
C GLN A 16 -9.99 30.60 -17.37
N GLN A 17 -11.30 30.75 -17.17
CA GLN A 17 -11.94 30.37 -15.91
C GLN A 17 -12.01 28.85 -15.75
N ILE A 18 -12.29 28.10 -16.83
CA ILE A 18 -12.22 26.64 -16.86
C ILE A 18 -10.81 26.15 -16.53
N ALA A 19 -9.77 26.78 -17.10
CA ALA A 19 -8.38 26.44 -16.82
C ALA A 19 -8.01 26.68 -15.35
N LYS A 20 -8.42 27.82 -14.77
CA LYS A 20 -8.20 28.12 -13.34
C LYS A 20 -8.89 27.09 -12.43
N VAL A 21 -10.15 26.74 -12.71
CA VAL A 21 -10.91 25.74 -11.95
C VAL A 21 -10.26 24.35 -12.06
N ALA A 22 -9.75 23.98 -13.24
CA ALA A 22 -9.06 22.71 -13.43
C ALA A 22 -7.72 22.65 -12.65
N GLU A 23 -6.98 23.76 -12.60
CA GLU A 23 -5.74 23.88 -11.83
C GLU A 23 -6.01 23.81 -10.32
N GLU A 24 -7.05 24.50 -9.83
CA GLU A 24 -7.49 24.42 -8.43
C GLU A 24 -7.94 23.01 -8.04
N LYS A 25 -8.69 22.32 -8.92
CA LYS A 25 -9.07 20.91 -8.70
C LYS A 25 -7.85 20.00 -8.63
N ARG A 26 -6.82 20.21 -9.47
CA ARG A 26 -5.56 19.46 -9.40
C ARG A 26 -4.81 19.70 -8.09
N LYS A 27 -4.70 20.96 -7.64
CA LYS A 27 -4.05 21.32 -6.36
C LYS A 27 -4.80 20.74 -5.15
N ASN A 28 -6.13 20.71 -5.21
CA ASN A 28 -6.97 20.21 -4.12
C ASN A 28 -7.18 18.69 -4.14
N ARG A 29 -6.83 17.98 -5.23
CA ARG A 29 -6.96 16.53 -5.35
C ARG A 29 -6.26 15.79 -4.21
N PHE A 30 -5.02 16.16 -3.90
CA PHE A 30 -4.25 15.52 -2.81
C PHE A 30 -4.75 15.91 -1.41
N ARG A 31 -5.32 17.12 -1.25
CA ARG A 31 -5.97 17.53 0.01
C ARG A 31 -7.29 16.78 0.24
N GLU A 32 -8.08 16.57 -0.81
CA GLU A 32 -9.28 15.75 -0.74
C GLU A 32 -8.95 14.28 -0.49
N ILE A 33 -7.95 13.74 -1.17
CA ILE A 33 -7.46 12.37 -0.93
C ILE A 33 -6.95 12.25 0.51
N GLY A 34 -6.21 13.24 1.03
CA GLY A 34 -5.78 13.27 2.43
C GLY A 34 -6.94 13.37 3.43
N ARG A 35 -7.98 14.18 3.16
CA ARG A 35 -9.23 14.21 3.95
C ARG A 35 -10.02 12.91 3.87
N LYS A 36 -9.97 12.22 2.71
CA LYS A 36 -10.57 10.90 2.47
C LYS A 36 -9.68 9.76 2.97
N GLY A 37 -8.43 10.04 3.34
CA GLY A 37 -7.35 9.12 3.67
C GLY A 37 -7.50 8.40 5.02
N GLY A 38 -8.71 8.02 5.39
CA GLY A 38 -8.95 7.25 6.61
C GLY A 38 -10.36 6.65 6.74
N LEU A 39 -11.37 7.18 6.06
CA LEU A 39 -12.71 6.58 6.10
C LEU A 39 -12.86 5.54 4.99
N LYS A 40 -12.65 4.26 5.34
CA LYS A 40 -13.12 3.14 4.51
C LYS A 40 -14.62 3.35 4.21
N LYS A 41 -15.00 3.37 2.93
CA LYS A 41 -16.42 3.28 2.54
C LYS A 41 -16.97 2.00 3.16
N LYS A 42 -17.97 2.11 4.04
CA LYS A 42 -18.55 0.98 4.81
C LYS A 42 -19.07 -0.16 3.94
N THR A 43 -19.27 0.07 2.65
CA THR A 43 -19.86 -0.86 1.67
C THR A 43 -18.85 -1.79 0.99
N ALA A 44 -17.56 -1.47 0.97
CA ALA A 44 -16.59 -2.20 0.14
C ALA A 44 -16.31 -3.64 0.61
N ASN A 45 -16.56 -3.95 1.89
CA ASN A 45 -16.24 -5.26 2.49
C ASN A 45 -17.48 -6.01 3.02
N GLN A 46 -18.69 -5.64 2.60
CA GLN A 46 -19.90 -6.34 3.06
C GLN A 46 -20.12 -7.62 2.27
N PHE A 47 -20.04 -8.78 2.96
CA PHE A 47 -20.46 -10.05 2.38
C PHE A 47 -21.98 -10.08 2.25
N SER A 48 -22.49 -9.93 1.03
CA SER A 48 -23.92 -9.78 0.74
C SER A 48 -24.64 -11.11 0.42
N LYS A 49 -23.88 -12.18 0.12
CA LYS A 49 -24.41 -13.49 -0.28
C LYS A 49 -23.87 -14.58 0.62
N VAL A 50 -24.70 -15.59 0.89
CA VAL A 50 -24.37 -16.76 1.72
C VAL A 50 -24.35 -18.00 0.84
N VAL A 51 -23.31 -18.81 0.99
CA VAL A 51 -23.17 -20.12 0.34
C VAL A 51 -23.13 -21.18 1.45
N SER A 52 -23.99 -22.18 1.38
CA SER A 52 -24.04 -23.28 2.35
C SER A 52 -23.83 -24.62 1.64
N VAL A 53 -22.89 -25.42 2.15
CA VAL A 53 -22.57 -26.76 1.62
C VAL A 53 -22.50 -27.72 2.80
N ARG A 54 -22.93 -28.97 2.61
CA ARG A 54 -22.80 -30.04 3.61
C ARG A 54 -21.54 -30.86 3.31
N PHE A 55 -20.73 -31.08 4.33
CA PHE A 55 -19.52 -31.91 4.27
C PHE A 55 -19.70 -33.14 5.15
N THR A 56 -19.02 -34.22 4.80
CA THR A 56 -18.77 -35.32 5.73
C THR A 56 -17.71 -34.92 6.76
N GLU A 57 -17.69 -35.61 7.91
CA GLU A 57 -16.73 -35.33 8.99
C GLU A 57 -15.28 -35.36 8.49
N LYS A 58 -14.94 -36.37 7.68
CA LYS A 58 -13.58 -36.56 7.13
C LYS A 58 -13.19 -35.44 6.18
N GLU A 59 -14.11 -34.94 5.37
CA GLU A 59 -13.86 -33.82 4.46
C GLU A 59 -13.66 -32.52 5.23
N PHE A 60 -14.51 -32.29 6.24
CA PHE A 60 -14.42 -31.10 7.07
C PHE A 60 -13.11 -31.03 7.85
N GLU A 61 -12.64 -32.16 8.38
CA GLU A 61 -11.41 -32.20 9.15
C GLU A 61 -10.15 -31.98 8.29
N LYS A 62 -10.16 -32.42 7.03
CA LYS A 62 -9.11 -32.08 6.06
C LYS A 62 -9.05 -30.57 5.82
N ILE A 63 -10.19 -29.96 5.51
CA ILE A 63 -10.31 -28.51 5.28
C ILE A 63 -9.85 -27.73 6.51
N ARG A 64 -10.22 -28.19 7.71
CA ARG A 64 -9.80 -27.57 8.97
C ARG A 64 -8.29 -27.60 9.15
N LYS A 65 -7.64 -28.76 8.95
CA LYS A 65 -6.17 -28.89 9.07
C LYS A 65 -5.44 -28.00 8.08
N GLU A 66 -5.93 -27.91 6.85
CA GLU A 66 -5.33 -27.04 5.84
C GLU A 66 -5.53 -25.56 6.19
N ALA A 67 -6.71 -25.16 6.67
CA ALA A 67 -6.96 -23.80 7.14
C ALA A 67 -6.07 -23.42 8.34
N GLU A 68 -5.86 -24.35 9.28
CA GLU A 68 -4.97 -24.17 10.44
C GLU A 68 -3.50 -23.99 10.00
N LYS A 69 -3.02 -24.74 9.00
CA LYS A 69 -1.67 -24.59 8.43
C LYS A 69 -1.39 -23.17 7.94
N TYR A 70 -2.42 -22.50 7.40
CA TYR A 70 -2.33 -21.13 6.89
C TYR A 70 -2.75 -20.06 7.92
N ASN A 71 -3.08 -20.46 9.15
CA ASN A 71 -3.62 -19.59 10.21
C ASN A 71 -4.87 -18.79 9.74
N LEU A 72 -5.74 -19.46 8.96
CA LEU A 72 -6.96 -18.86 8.41
C LEU A 72 -8.20 -19.47 9.06
N LYS A 73 -9.27 -18.66 9.18
CA LYS A 73 -10.61 -19.18 9.48
C LYS A 73 -11.10 -20.03 8.31
N ILE A 74 -11.82 -21.11 8.58
CA ILE A 74 -12.37 -22.03 7.56
C ILE A 74 -13.16 -21.27 6.48
N SER A 75 -14.01 -20.30 6.87
CA SER A 75 -14.77 -19.50 5.92
C SER A 75 -13.91 -18.65 4.99
N LYS A 76 -12.78 -18.13 5.49
CA LYS A 76 -11.81 -17.36 4.69
C LYS A 76 -11.02 -18.27 3.76
N TYR A 77 -10.60 -19.43 4.26
CA TYR A 77 -9.87 -20.44 3.49
C TYR A 77 -10.70 -20.97 2.31
N LEU A 78 -11.94 -21.40 2.58
CA LEU A 78 -12.86 -21.86 1.54
C LEU A 78 -13.11 -20.79 0.48
N ARG A 79 -13.35 -19.55 0.89
CA ARG A 79 -13.55 -18.45 -0.07
C ARG A 79 -12.33 -18.26 -0.97
N LEU A 80 -11.11 -18.27 -0.41
CA LEU A 80 -9.89 -18.09 -1.20
C LEU A 80 -9.73 -19.20 -2.24
N ILE A 81 -9.94 -20.46 -1.84
CA ILE A 81 -9.94 -21.60 -2.76
C ILE A 81 -11.02 -21.47 -3.82
N SER A 82 -12.27 -21.20 -3.43
CA SER A 82 -13.40 -21.11 -4.36
C SER A 82 -13.25 -19.97 -5.38
N THR A 83 -12.53 -18.91 -5.04
CA THR A 83 -12.28 -17.78 -5.95
C THR A 83 -10.92 -17.86 -6.65
N GLU A 84 -10.20 -18.98 -6.51
CA GLU A 84 -8.83 -19.18 -7.02
C GLU A 84 -7.86 -18.05 -6.63
N LYS A 85 -8.16 -17.35 -5.54
CA LYS A 85 -7.31 -16.25 -5.07
C LYS A 85 -6.12 -16.83 -4.35
N GLU A 86 -4.93 -16.37 -4.72
CA GLU A 86 -3.68 -16.80 -4.09
C GLU A 86 -3.76 -16.62 -2.57
N ILE A 87 -3.40 -17.69 -1.85
CA ILE A 87 -3.29 -17.70 -0.41
C ILE A 87 -1.98 -16.97 -0.03
N LYS A 88 -2.06 -15.63 -0.02
CA LYS A 88 -0.97 -14.70 0.31
C LYS A 88 -0.71 -14.64 1.83
N VAL A 89 -0.37 -15.77 2.44
CA VAL A 89 -0.18 -15.87 3.90
C VAL A 89 1.14 -15.21 4.35
N ASN A 90 2.11 -15.10 3.46
CA ASN A 90 3.44 -14.54 3.75
C ASN A 90 3.85 -13.35 2.87
N GLU A 91 2.94 -12.77 2.09
CA GLU A 91 3.26 -11.73 1.08
C GLU A 91 4.02 -10.53 1.65
N PHE A 92 3.74 -10.15 2.90
CA PHE A 92 4.37 -8.99 3.56
C PHE A 92 5.28 -9.35 4.74
N GLN A 93 5.54 -10.65 4.98
CA GLN A 93 6.38 -11.04 6.11
C GLN A 93 7.82 -10.58 5.92
N THR A 94 8.36 -10.74 4.71
CA THR A 94 9.70 -10.26 4.36
C THR A 94 9.80 -8.76 4.54
N ASP A 95 8.82 -8.01 4.04
CA ASP A 95 8.78 -6.55 4.12
C ASP A 95 8.70 -6.07 5.58
N ALA A 96 7.88 -6.72 6.40
CA ALA A 96 7.77 -6.45 7.83
C ALA A 96 9.09 -6.70 8.58
N VAL A 97 9.79 -7.78 8.24
CA VAL A 97 11.11 -8.10 8.81
C VAL A 97 12.14 -7.04 8.40
N LEU A 98 12.17 -6.63 7.13
CA LEU A 98 13.08 -5.59 6.63
C LEU A 98 12.84 -4.23 7.29
N LEU A 99 11.58 -3.85 7.53
CA LEU A 99 11.22 -2.64 8.27
C LEU A 99 11.71 -2.69 9.72
N ASN A 100 11.61 -3.85 10.38
CA ASN A 100 12.14 -4.04 11.73
C ASN A 100 13.66 -3.90 11.77
N TYR A 101 14.38 -4.45 10.80
CA TYR A 101 15.83 -4.22 10.67
C TYR A 101 16.15 -2.75 10.48
N GLY A 102 15.43 -2.04 9.61
CA GLY A 102 15.58 -0.59 9.43
C GLY A 102 15.42 0.20 10.74
N ASN A 103 14.42 -0.15 11.56
CA ASN A 103 14.22 0.47 12.87
C ASN A 103 15.38 0.20 13.83
N ASN A 104 15.89 -1.04 13.86
CA ASN A 104 17.03 -1.41 14.69
C ASN A 104 18.31 -0.69 14.25
N PHE A 105 18.54 -0.56 12.95
CA PHE A 105 19.67 0.19 12.41
C PHE A 105 19.64 1.67 12.78
N ILE A 106 18.47 2.31 12.78
CA ILE A 106 18.31 3.68 13.28
C ILE A 106 18.69 3.77 14.76
N ARG A 107 18.24 2.83 15.59
CA ARG A 107 18.58 2.77 17.02
C ARG A 107 20.09 2.61 17.24
N ILE A 108 20.73 1.71 16.51
CA ILE A 108 22.17 1.47 16.57
C ILE A 108 22.93 2.72 16.12
N SER A 109 22.52 3.37 15.01
CA SER A 109 23.14 4.61 14.54
C SER A 109 23.04 5.73 15.60
N ASN A 110 21.88 5.86 16.24
CA ASN A 110 21.69 6.85 17.30
C ASN A 110 22.56 6.56 18.53
N LEU A 111 22.70 5.29 18.93
CA LEU A 111 23.59 4.87 20.01
C LEU A 111 25.05 5.26 19.71
N LEU A 112 25.54 4.88 18.53
CA LEU A 112 26.92 5.13 18.12
C LEU A 112 27.24 6.62 17.95
N ARG A 113 26.25 7.50 17.78
CA ARG A 113 26.44 8.95 17.72
C ARG A 113 26.75 9.59 19.08
N ASN A 114 26.48 8.91 20.19
CA ASN A 114 26.78 9.43 21.52
C ASN A 114 28.31 9.54 21.73
N ARG A 115 28.72 10.52 22.56
CA ARG A 115 30.13 10.84 22.81
C ARG A 115 30.92 9.68 23.42
N GLU A 116 30.26 8.85 24.22
CA GLU A 116 30.83 7.66 24.87
C GLU A 116 31.37 6.63 23.88
N TRP A 117 30.88 6.63 22.63
CA TRP A 117 31.28 5.69 21.59
C TRP A 117 32.32 6.28 20.62
N ASN A 118 32.96 7.40 20.95
CA ASN A 118 33.97 8.02 20.08
C ASN A 118 35.29 7.25 20.03
N GLU A 119 35.61 6.47 21.06
CA GLU A 119 36.81 5.61 21.11
C GLU A 119 36.64 4.31 20.30
N PHE A 120 35.44 4.07 19.77
CA PHE A 120 35.15 2.87 18.99
C PHE A 120 35.76 2.95 17.59
N GLU A 121 36.85 2.22 17.35
CA GLU A 121 37.70 2.32 16.15
C GLU A 121 36.91 2.23 14.83
N ASN A 122 36.02 1.25 14.69
CA ASN A 122 35.28 1.00 13.45
C ASN A 122 33.95 1.78 13.36
N LYS A 123 33.73 2.79 14.21
CA LYS A 123 32.46 3.52 14.29
C LYS A 123 32.03 4.08 12.95
N LYS A 124 32.97 4.64 12.19
CA LYS A 124 32.69 5.27 10.89
C LYS A 124 32.24 4.23 9.86
N GLU A 125 32.96 3.12 9.76
CA GLU A 125 32.66 2.02 8.83
C GLU A 125 31.27 1.44 9.11
N ILE A 126 30.95 1.14 10.38
CA ILE A 126 29.64 0.60 10.78
C ILE A 126 28.51 1.57 10.44
N LEU A 127 28.71 2.88 10.64
CA LEU A 127 27.70 3.89 10.29
C LEU A 127 27.46 3.97 8.77
N GLU A 128 28.51 3.84 7.97
CA GLU A 128 28.42 3.81 6.49
C GLU A 128 27.72 2.53 6.00
N GLU A 129 28.02 1.37 6.59
CA GLU A 129 27.34 0.10 6.29
C GLU A 129 25.86 0.14 6.65
N ILE A 130 25.52 0.68 7.83
CA ILE A 130 24.14 0.89 8.26
C ILE A 130 23.39 1.77 7.28
N GLN A 131 24.00 2.87 6.83
CA GLN A 131 23.38 3.80 5.88
C GLN A 131 23.15 3.13 4.52
N THR A 132 24.15 2.39 4.03
CA THR A 132 24.07 1.66 2.75
C THR A 132 22.98 0.59 2.79
N THR A 133 22.97 -0.23 3.83
CA THR A 133 21.97 -1.29 4.02
C THR A 133 20.57 -0.71 4.16
N THR A 134 20.40 0.37 4.93
CA THR A 134 19.11 1.05 5.06
C THR A 134 18.61 1.60 3.72
N ARG A 135 19.50 2.12 2.86
CA ARG A 135 19.14 2.56 1.51
C ARG A 135 18.66 1.40 0.65
N LEU A 136 19.39 0.28 0.62
CA LEU A 136 19.02 -0.91 -0.15
C LEU A 136 17.67 -1.49 0.29
N ILE A 137 17.41 -1.53 1.60
CA ILE A 137 16.10 -1.95 2.14
C ILE A 137 14.98 -1.06 1.61
N ARG A 138 15.17 0.27 1.62
CA ARG A 138 14.15 1.21 1.10
C ARG A 138 13.92 1.01 -0.40
N GLU A 139 14.99 0.90 -1.18
CA GLU A 139 14.90 0.68 -2.63
C GLU A 139 14.12 -0.59 -2.96
N TYR A 140 14.42 -1.70 -2.26
CA TYR A 140 13.66 -2.94 -2.38
C TYR A 140 12.17 -2.74 -2.06
N LEU A 141 11.84 -2.13 -0.92
CA LEU A 141 10.45 -1.91 -0.51
C LEU A 141 9.68 -1.02 -1.51
N TYR A 142 10.32 0.04 -2.03
CA TYR A 142 9.71 0.89 -3.06
C TYR A 142 9.43 0.13 -4.36
N GLN A 143 10.36 -0.74 -4.78
CA GLN A 143 10.14 -1.58 -5.96
C GLN A 143 8.99 -2.56 -5.77
N GLN A 144 8.82 -3.13 -4.57
CA GLN A 144 7.67 -4.00 -4.28
C GLN A 144 6.35 -3.23 -4.33
N ILE A 145 6.30 -2.02 -3.77
CA ILE A 145 5.11 -1.15 -3.84
C ILE A 145 4.72 -0.89 -5.31
N ILE A 146 5.68 -0.51 -6.15
CA ILE A 146 5.43 -0.24 -7.58
C ILE A 146 4.88 -1.49 -8.28
N LYS A 147 5.44 -2.67 -8.01
CA LYS A 147 4.93 -3.94 -8.57
C LYS A 147 3.49 -4.17 -8.14
N HIS A 148 3.19 -4.06 -6.85
CA HIS A 148 1.83 -4.27 -6.35
C HIS A 148 0.81 -3.26 -6.88
N GLU A 149 1.20 -1.99 -7.07
CA GLU A 149 0.33 -0.97 -7.68
C GLU A 149 0.07 -1.23 -9.17
N GLN A 150 1.04 -1.78 -9.91
CA GLN A 150 0.86 -2.16 -11.32
C GLN A 150 -0.14 -3.33 -11.46
N PHE A 151 0.02 -4.40 -10.66
CA PHE A 151 -0.91 -5.54 -10.69
C PHE A 151 -2.31 -5.23 -10.13
N GLY A 152 -2.45 -4.22 -9.25
CA GLY A 152 -3.75 -3.83 -8.70
C GLY A 152 -4.65 -3.05 -9.66
N ASN A 153 -4.07 -2.36 -10.65
CA ASN A 153 -4.84 -1.63 -11.66
C ASN A 153 -5.39 -2.55 -12.76
N ASP A 154 -4.73 -3.69 -13.01
CA ASP A 154 -5.20 -4.67 -14.02
C ASP A 154 -6.44 -5.48 -13.54
N GLU A 155 -6.68 -5.56 -12.22
CA GLU A 155 -7.86 -6.24 -11.64
C GLU A 155 -9.12 -5.34 -11.55
N GLU A 156 -9.00 -4.00 -11.67
CA GLU A 156 -10.15 -3.09 -11.64
C GLU A 156 -10.78 -2.84 -13.03
N ASP A 157 -10.10 -3.26 -14.12
CA ASP A 157 -10.50 -3.01 -15.51
C ASP A 157 -11.17 -4.22 -16.22
N GLN A 158 -11.59 -5.28 -15.48
CA GLN A 158 -12.40 -6.40 -15.98
C GLN A 158 -13.71 -6.58 -15.20
#